data_AF-A0A1Z4RTD1-F1
#
_entry.id   AF-A0A1Z4RTD1-F1
#
_cell.length_a   1.000
_cell.length_b   1.000
_cell.length_c   1.000
_cell.angle_alpha   90.00
_cell.angle_beta   90.00
_cell.angle_gamma   90.00
#
_symmetry.space_group_name_H-M   'P 1'
#
loop_
_entity.id
_entity.type
_entity.pdbx_description
1 polymer ?
#
loop_
_entity_poly.entity_id
_entity_poly.type
_entity_poly.pdbx_seq_one_letter_code
_entity_poly.pdbx_strand_id
1 'polypeptide(L)' 'MKYKTLSQVIAEQSIERIYLLKIDVAKAELDVIEGIKEEYWAKIQQIVMEVHNINNRLQKIIKLLKSQGFSQINYQEDSV' A
#
# COMPACT_ATOMS: atom_id res chain seq x y z
N MET A 1 -19.12 1.74 12.78
CA MET A 1 -18.64 1.59 11.39
C MET A 1 -17.60 0.47 11.39
N LYS A 2 -17.67 -0.50 10.47
CA LYS A 2 -16.74 -1.66 10.46
C LYS A 2 -15.79 -1.50 9.28
N TYR A 3 -14.50 -1.34 9.56
CA TYR A 3 -13.46 -1.33 8.54
C TYR A 3 -12.99 -2.74 8.24
N LYS A 4 -12.52 -2.96 7.01
CA LYS A 4 -11.83 -4.18 6.61
C LYS A 4 -10.42 -3.84 6.18
N THR A 5 -9.47 -4.70 6.50
CA THR A 5 -8.12 -4.58 5.96
C THR A 5 -8.10 -5.05 4.51
N LEU A 6 -7.09 -4.64 3.73
CA LEU A 6 -6.92 -5.13 2.37
C LEU A 6 -6.77 -6.66 2.33
N SER A 7 -6.11 -7.25 3.33
CA SER A 7 -5.99 -8.71 3.45
C SER A 7 -7.33 -9.42 3.59
N GLN A 8 -8.27 -8.84 4.35
CA GLN A 8 -9.62 -9.40 4.48
C GLN A 8 -10.35 -9.35 3.14
N VAL A 9 -10.21 -8.25 2.40
CA VAL A 9 -10.80 -8.13 1.06
C VAL A 9 -10.19 -9.13 0.07
N ILE A 10 -8.85 -9.28 0.06
CA ILE A 10 -8.15 -10.27 -0.78
C ILE A 10 -8.66 -11.69 -0.50
N ALA A 11 -8.79 -12.05 0.78
CA ALA A 11 -9.27 -13.37 1.19
C ALA A 11 -10.75 -13.58 0.82
N GLU A 12 -11.62 -12.64 1.18
CA GLU A 12 -13.07 -12.74 0.95
C GLU A 12 -13.42 -12.81 -0.54
N GLN A 13 -12.69 -12.08 -1.37
CA GLN A 13 -12.91 -12.05 -2.82
C GLN A 13 -12.09 -13.10 -3.57
N SER A 14 -11.33 -13.95 -2.85
CA SER A 14 -10.44 -14.96 -3.42
C SER A 14 -9.49 -14.39 -4.50
N ILE A 15 -8.94 -13.20 -4.26
CA ILE A 15 -8.11 -12.52 -5.24
C ILE A 15 -6.78 -13.27 -5.39
N GLU A 16 -6.55 -13.79 -6.59
CA GLU A 16 -5.32 -14.53 -6.88
C GLU A 16 -4.15 -13.59 -7.19
N ARG A 17 -4.41 -12.49 -7.90
CA ARG A 17 -3.41 -11.53 -8.37
C ARG A 17 -3.97 -10.11 -8.47
N ILE A 18 -3.16 -9.13 -8.09
CA ILE A 18 -3.42 -7.71 -8.22
C ILE A 18 -2.32 -7.12 -9.10
N TYR A 19 -2.64 -6.85 -10.36
CA TYR A 19 -1.68 -6.23 -11.28
C TYR A 19 -1.36 -4.80 -10.86
N LEU A 20 -2.35 -4.05 -10.39
CA LEU A 20 -2.20 -2.68 -9.92
C LEU A 20 -3.11 -2.44 -8.70
N LEU A 21 -2.52 -2.02 -7.60
CA LEU A 21 -3.21 -1.56 -6.40
C LEU A 21 -3.13 -0.02 -6.36
N LYS A 22 -4.26 0.66 -6.58
CA LYS A 22 -4.37 2.10 -6.32
C LYS A 22 -4.78 2.33 -4.87
N ILE A 23 -4.05 3.18 -4.14
CA ILE A 23 -4.40 3.61 -2.78
C ILE A 23 -4.62 5.13 -2.80
N ASP A 24 -5.85 5.53 -2.50
CA ASP A 24 -6.31 6.92 -2.54
C ASP A 24 -7.23 7.12 -1.33
N VAL A 25 -6.61 7.48 -0.21
CA VAL A 25 -7.27 7.60 1.09
C VAL A 25 -6.75 8.84 1.82
N ALA A 26 -7.62 9.49 2.59
CA ALA A 26 -7.22 10.64 3.38
C ALA A 26 -6.47 10.18 4.65
N LYS A 27 -5.15 10.40 4.68
CA LYS A 27 -4.27 10.26 5.86
C LYS A 27 -4.14 8.85 6.47
N ALA A 28 -4.69 7.81 5.83
CA ALA A 28 -4.70 6.43 6.33
C ALA A 28 -3.90 5.46 5.44
N GLU A 29 -2.98 5.97 4.63
CA GLU A 29 -2.25 5.20 3.62
C GLU A 29 -1.36 4.13 4.27
N LEU A 30 -0.69 4.49 5.36
CA LEU A 30 0.14 3.57 6.10
C LEU A 30 -0.72 2.46 6.74
N ASP A 31 -1.91 2.78 7.25
CA ASP A 31 -2.84 1.80 7.83
C ASP A 31 -3.30 0.77 6.77
N VAL A 32 -3.54 1.22 5.52
CA VAL A 32 -3.88 0.31 4.41
C VAL A 32 -2.72 -0.64 4.13
N ILE A 33 -1.49 -0.11 4.05
CA ILE A 33 -0.27 -0.88 3.76
C ILE A 33 0.05 -1.87 4.88
N GLU A 34 -0.03 -1.44 6.16
CA GLU A 34 0.18 -2.31 7.33
C GLU A 34 -0.93 -3.35 7.50
N GLY A 35 -2.11 -3.11 6.90
CA GLY A 35 -3.21 -4.07 6.84
C GLY A 35 -2.99 -5.24 5.86
N ILE A 36 -1.86 -5.28 5.14
CA ILE A 36 -1.48 -6.36 4.21
C ILE A 36 -0.63 -7.39 4.96
N LYS A 37 -1.13 -8.63 5.06
CA LYS A 37 -0.38 -9.75 5.61
C LYS A 37 0.77 -10.15 4.68
N GLU A 38 1.85 -10.65 5.27
CA GLU A 38 3.07 -11.06 4.56
C GLU A 38 2.79 -11.92 3.32
N GLU A 39 1.94 -12.94 3.46
CA GLU A 39 1.56 -13.89 2.39
C GLU A 39 0.87 -13.26 1.17
N TYR A 40 0.32 -12.05 1.30
CA TYR A 40 -0.41 -11.39 0.21
C TYR A 40 0.45 -10.42 -0.59
N TRP A 41 1.65 -10.07 -0.14
CA TRP A 41 2.54 -9.17 -0.88
C TRP A 41 2.93 -9.74 -2.24
N ALA A 42 3.16 -11.05 -2.33
CA ALA A 42 3.48 -11.73 -3.59
C ALA A 42 2.36 -11.64 -4.65
N LYS A 43 1.13 -11.28 -4.25
CA LYS A 43 0.00 -11.12 -5.19
C LYS A 43 -0.02 -9.75 -5.85
N ILE A 44 0.63 -8.74 -5.26
CA ILE A 44 0.57 -7.34 -5.69
C ILE A 44 1.79 -7.05 -6.57
N GLN A 45 1.55 -6.76 -7.84
CA GLN A 45 2.64 -6.51 -8.79
C GLN A 45 3.07 -5.03 -8.80
N GLN A 46 2.11 -4.10 -8.69
CA GLN A 46 2.37 -2.67 -8.74
C GLN A 46 1.46 -1.93 -7.77
N ILE A 47 1.97 -0.83 -7.22
CA ILE A 47 1.23 0.04 -6.32
C ILE A 47 1.37 1.47 -6.82
N VAL A 48 0.25 2.18 -6.89
CA VAL A 48 0.20 3.63 -7.08
C VAL A 48 -0.56 4.20 -5.90
N MET A 49 0.03 5.18 -5.22
CA MET A 49 -0.58 5.76 -4.03
C MET A 49 -0.35 7.26 -3.96
N GLU A 50 -1.37 7.97 -3.52
CA GLU A 50 -1.24 9.34 -3.04
C GLU A 50 -0.88 9.28 -1.55
N VAL A 51 0.16 10.01 -1.13
CA VAL A 51 0.65 9.96 0.26
C VAL A 51 0.59 11.33 0.90
N HIS A 52 -0.26 11.46 1.92
CA HIS A 52 -0.18 12.59 2.83
C HIS A 52 1.06 12.43 3.72
N ASN A 53 2.16 13.13 3.39
CA ASN A 53 3.45 13.00 4.07
C ASN A 53 3.52 13.68 5.45
N ILE A 54 2.72 13.18 6.40
CA ILE A 54 2.78 13.56 7.81
C ILE A 54 3.66 12.57 8.58
N ASN A 55 4.44 13.05 9.57
CA ASN A 55 5.26 12.21 10.44
C ASN A 55 6.21 11.24 9.69
N ASN A 56 6.86 11.71 8.62
CA ASN A 56 7.74 10.93 7.74
C ASN A 56 7.08 9.70 7.12
N ARG A 57 5.76 9.72 6.91
CA ARG A 57 5.00 8.59 6.35
C ARG A 57 5.55 8.09 5.03
N LEU A 58 5.91 9.00 4.12
CA LEU A 58 6.46 8.62 2.82
C LEU A 58 7.69 7.71 2.98
N GLN A 59 8.62 8.08 3.87
CA GLN A 59 9.82 7.29 4.12
C GLN A 59 9.52 5.93 4.77
N LYS A 60 8.52 5.87 5.68
CA LYS A 60 8.08 4.61 6.28
C LYS A 60 7.50 3.66 5.23
N ILE A 61 6.65 4.18 4.35
CA ILE A 61 6.07 3.42 3.24
C ILE A 61 7.18 2.92 2.30
N ILE A 62 8.10 3.79 1.87
CA ILE A 62 9.21 3.40 0.99
C ILE A 62 10.03 2.27 1.61
N LYS A 63 10.36 2.37 2.91
CA LYS A 63 11.11 1.33 3.63
C LYS A 63 10.37 0.00 3.64
N LEU A 64 9.06 0.04 3.91
CA LEU A 64 8.21 -1.14 3.95
C LEU A 64 8.09 -1.79 2.56
N LEU A 65 7.80 -1.01 1.52
CA LEU A 65 7.73 -1.52 0.15
C LEU A 65 9.04 -2.17 -0.30
N LYS A 66 10.19 -1.58 0.05
CA LYS A 66 11.50 -2.19 -0.22
C LYS A 66 11.67 -3.52 0.52
N SER A 67 11.26 -3.64 1.78
CA SER A 67 11.35 -4.91 2.52
C SER A 67 10.44 -5.99 1.94
N GLN A 68 9.38 -5.60 1.25
CA GLN A 68 8.45 -6.51 0.56
C GLN A 68 8.89 -6.86 -0.89
N GLY A 69 10.08 -6.42 -1.31
CA GLY A 69 10.66 -6.78 -2.61
C GLY A 69 10.35 -5.82 -3.76
N PHE A 70 9.70 -4.67 -3.51
CA PHE A 70 9.52 -3.65 -4.54
C PHE A 70 10.84 -2.93 -4.81
N SER A 71 11.38 -3.12 -6.01
CA SER A 71 12.69 -2.60 -6.41
C SER A 71 12.64 -1.27 -7.17
N GLN A 72 11.50 -0.95 -7.79
CA GLN A 72 11.29 0.28 -8.57
C GLN A 72 10.27 1.16 -7.86
N ILE A 73 10.75 2.15 -7.11
CA ILE A 73 9.91 3.09 -6.36
C ILE A 73 10.26 4.50 -6.82
N ASN A 74 9.29 5.15 -7.47
CA ASN A 74 9.38 6.54 -7.90
C ASN A 74 8.27 7.33 -7.20
N TYR A 75 8.57 8.54 -6.77
CA TYR A 75 7.59 9.47 -6.22
C TYR A 75 7.93 10.88 -6.67
N GLN A 76 6.90 11.71 -6.78
CA GLN A 76 7.02 13.14 -7.02
C GLN A 76 6.33 13.84 -5.86
N GLU A 77 6.99 14.84 -5.29
CA GLU A 77 6.34 15.77 -4.36
C GLU A 77 5.76 16.91 -5.19
N ASP A 78 4.47 17.20 -4.99
CA ASP A 78 3.87 18.38 -5.58
C ASP A 78 4.58 19.59 -4.98
N SER A 79 5.34 20.28 -5.83
CA SER A 79 5.92 21.57 -5.48
C SER A 79 4.78 22.58 -5.50
N VAL A 80 4.47 23.12 -4.31
CA VAL A 80 3.54 24.25 -4.14
C VAL A 80 4.01 25.44 -4.97
#